data_AF-A0A2R6LVI4-F1
#
_entry.id   AF-A0A2R6LVI4-F1
#
_cell.length_a   1.000
_cell.length_b   1.000
_cell.length_c   1.000
_cell.angle_alpha   90.00
_cell.angle_beta   90.00
_cell.angle_gamma   90.00
#
_symmetry.space_group_name_H-M   'P 1'
#
loop_
_entity.id
_entity.type
_entity.pdbx_description
1 polymer ?
#
loop_
_entity_poly.entity_id
_entity_poly.type
_entity_poly.pdbx_seq_one_letter_code
_entity_poly.pdbx_strand_id
1 'polypeptide(L)'
;MSGEQDRNDSTVFSRRTFMRASGAAAAAAALGVGAVGTAAADHEIDSTFRNIRVREAQKAWERGYRGRADRSLALTDSGAEGRHPDLGPWNDVTATTVENGLELYDTEIERTPVYPGDARGQQSYTGTAAGAEVLGLRPLVHGPLSIPAEAFETGDDGKARIRTVITWEPENPEGVEAAEFELRLMKNGTQIATTGFQSVLDEEPQKARKELLVNDGVELNADDDYEFWVYGYRAPAVYEIDARIEEVDTDAEPIRYETDAVTDEPLSGADLDGKLPDADDEPGLIAWHNDDTRYGDYNKPRDANGHGTHVSGIMTGSGQAATVDDATTDSPNTVLIAGDILSYEVDAGANGGVFGAATGEGIEIVIEGPDGRQLARSVGASGTSEVSVETNITQTPAVHGSGSATYTVYVRTTEGEFAAPGRVKEVAAGSFADYRSTSGEALADDDYAIHAGIAPGNSLVAVTGLGGGASNVGRAAEDFAAKLGVRAVNMSWGAVGGIPIGIAGGALDTTPGDIENITDGGILTVAAAGNAATPANGNSSPAVVEEAISVVATGPRDGIAAYS
;
A
#
# COMPACT_ATOMS: atom_id res chain seq x y z
N MET A 1 32.35 14.12 -53.38
CA MET A 1 32.70 13.22 -52.27
C MET A 1 32.58 14.07 -51.01
N SER A 2 31.35 14.24 -50.50
CA SER A 2 30.62 13.39 -49.52
C SER A 2 31.09 13.67 -48.09
N GLY A 3 30.26 14.04 -47.12
CA GLY A 3 28.82 14.24 -47.06
C GLY A 3 28.46 14.76 -45.66
N GLU A 4 27.44 15.61 -45.59
CA GLU A 4 26.73 15.96 -44.36
C GLU A 4 26.14 14.68 -43.75
N GLN A 5 26.38 14.47 -42.45
CA GLN A 5 25.61 13.52 -41.66
C GLN A 5 24.45 14.28 -41.03
N ASP A 6 23.27 14.06 -41.60
CA ASP A 6 21.98 14.29 -40.96
C ASP A 6 21.99 13.64 -39.57
N ARG A 7 21.89 14.46 -38.53
CA ARG A 7 21.41 14.00 -37.21
C ARG A 7 19.88 13.99 -37.31
N ASN A 8 19.31 12.79 -37.42
CA ASN A 8 17.90 12.55 -37.19
C ASN A 8 17.62 12.74 -35.70
N ASP A 9 17.23 13.95 -35.30
CA ASP A 9 16.43 14.15 -34.09
C ASP A 9 15.01 13.66 -34.42
N SER A 10 14.72 12.40 -34.05
CA SER A 10 13.34 11.91 -34.04
C SER A 10 12.66 12.39 -32.76
N THR A 11 12.17 13.62 -32.77
CA THR A 11 11.15 14.06 -31.82
C THR A 11 9.90 13.21 -32.03
N VAL A 12 9.59 12.33 -31.08
CA VAL A 12 8.36 11.53 -31.10
C VAL A 12 7.19 12.47 -30.77
N PHE A 13 6.25 12.59 -31.71
CA PHE A 13 5.06 13.42 -31.55
C PHE A 13 3.94 12.60 -30.88
N SER A 14 3.51 12.98 -29.69
CA SER A 14 2.26 12.48 -29.10
C SER A 14 1.07 12.85 -30.02
N ARG A 15 0.26 11.84 -30.40
CA ARG A 15 -0.88 12.01 -31.30
C ARG A 15 -2.17 12.14 -30.49
N ARG A 16 -2.74 13.35 -30.49
CA ARG A 16 -4.07 13.61 -29.91
C ARG A 16 -5.19 13.10 -30.83
N THR A 17 -6.13 12.31 -30.29
CA THR A 17 -7.38 11.96 -30.97
C THR A 17 -8.59 12.41 -30.15
N PHE A 18 -9.49 13.18 -30.75
CA PHE A 18 -10.80 13.51 -30.18
C PHE A 18 -11.86 12.68 -30.90
N MET A 19 -12.54 11.78 -30.18
CA MET A 19 -13.68 11.04 -30.72
C MET A 19 -14.97 11.51 -30.06
N ARG A 20 -15.91 11.97 -30.91
CA ARG A 20 -17.27 12.30 -30.51
C ARG A 20 -18.17 11.13 -30.89
N ALA A 21 -18.70 10.41 -29.92
CA ALA A 21 -19.64 9.31 -30.18
C ALA A 21 -21.06 9.83 -30.50
N SER A 22 -21.17 10.80 -31.40
CA SER A 22 -22.45 11.15 -32.00
C SER A 22 -22.72 10.18 -33.13
N GLY A 23 -23.53 9.16 -32.86
CA GLY A 23 -24.08 8.32 -33.92
C GLY A 23 -24.81 9.19 -34.93
N ALA A 24 -24.30 9.27 -36.16
CA ALA A 24 -25.08 9.42 -37.38
C ALA A 24 -24.20 9.48 -38.63
N ALA A 25 -24.78 8.95 -39.70
CA ALA A 25 -24.48 9.21 -41.10
C ALA A 25 -23.84 10.58 -41.39
N ALA A 26 -22.85 10.53 -42.28
CA ALA A 26 -22.31 11.59 -43.12
C ALA A 26 -22.99 12.98 -43.05
N ALA A 27 -22.22 13.99 -42.64
CA ALA A 27 -22.21 15.29 -43.31
C ALA A 27 -20.92 16.06 -42.97
N ALA A 28 -20.18 16.39 -44.02
CA ALA A 28 -19.04 17.29 -43.96
C ALA A 28 -19.49 18.75 -43.77
N ALA A 29 -18.53 19.53 -43.27
CA ALA A 29 -18.36 20.98 -43.39
C ALA A 29 -18.87 21.89 -42.25
N ALA A 30 -17.88 22.65 -41.77
CA ALA A 30 -17.95 23.98 -41.16
C ALA A 30 -18.51 24.07 -39.74
N LEU A 31 -17.60 24.19 -38.76
CA LEU A 31 -17.57 25.26 -37.74
C LEU A 31 -16.32 25.12 -36.85
N GLY A 32 -15.51 26.18 -36.77
CA GLY A 32 -14.60 26.44 -35.66
C GLY A 32 -13.14 26.00 -35.82
N VAL A 33 -12.34 26.84 -36.48
CA VAL A 33 -10.87 26.85 -36.30
C VAL A 33 -10.60 27.34 -34.87
N GLY A 34 -10.49 26.41 -33.92
CA GLY A 34 -9.91 26.63 -32.61
C GLY A 34 -8.40 26.36 -32.69
N ALA A 35 -7.60 27.24 -32.07
CA ALA A 35 -6.15 27.30 -32.20
C ALA A 35 -5.45 25.93 -32.09
N VAL A 36 -4.62 25.64 -33.09
CA VAL A 36 -3.65 24.54 -33.01
C VAL A 36 -2.54 25.01 -32.08
N GLY A 37 -2.69 24.73 -30.78
CA GLY A 37 -1.63 24.87 -29.81
C GLY A 37 -0.50 23.91 -30.17
N THR A 38 0.70 24.45 -30.32
CA THR A 38 1.92 23.66 -30.47
C THR A 38 2.25 23.07 -29.10
N ALA A 39 2.10 21.77 -28.94
CA ALA A 39 2.69 21.04 -27.81
C ALA A 39 4.21 21.05 -28.05
N ALA A 40 4.93 21.81 -27.23
CA ALA A 40 6.35 21.62 -27.06
C ALA A 40 6.51 20.60 -25.92
N ALA A 41 7.32 19.57 -26.13
CA ALA A 41 7.87 18.80 -25.03
C ALA A 41 8.83 19.74 -24.30
N ASP A 42 8.35 20.37 -23.24
CA ASP A 42 9.20 20.97 -22.22
C ASP A 42 9.17 19.97 -21.06
N HIS A 43 10.34 19.58 -20.56
CA HIS A 43 10.45 18.62 -19.45
C HIS A 43 9.88 19.17 -18.13
N GLU A 44 9.41 20.42 -18.13
CA GLU A 44 8.84 21.09 -16.97
C GLU A 44 7.30 21.01 -17.01
N ILE A 45 6.74 19.94 -16.42
CA ILE A 45 5.31 19.88 -16.11
C ILE A 45 4.96 20.99 -15.11
N ASP A 46 3.80 21.64 -15.27
CA ASP A 46 3.30 22.59 -14.27
C ASP A 46 3.03 21.87 -12.92
N SER A 47 3.56 22.46 -11.84
CA SER A 47 3.36 22.00 -10.46
C SER A 47 1.90 21.72 -10.08
N THR A 48 0.94 22.35 -10.75
CA THR A 48 -0.50 22.13 -10.61
C THR A 48 -0.88 20.66 -10.80
N PHE A 49 -0.14 19.92 -11.62
CA PHE A 49 -0.38 18.49 -11.84
C PHE A 49 0.19 17.57 -10.74
N ARG A 50 0.91 18.10 -9.74
CA ARG A 50 1.29 17.33 -8.55
C ARG A 50 0.09 17.13 -7.63
N ASN A 51 0.17 16.09 -6.82
CA ASN A 51 -0.73 15.95 -5.68
C ASN A 51 -0.68 17.21 -4.80
N ILE A 52 -1.83 17.69 -4.33
CA ILE A 52 -1.90 18.89 -3.50
C ILE A 52 -1.00 18.81 -2.27
N ARG A 53 -0.87 17.62 -1.66
CA ARG A 53 0.01 17.39 -0.52
C ARG A 53 1.47 17.74 -0.84
N VAL A 54 1.93 17.39 -2.04
CA VAL A 54 3.29 17.66 -2.51
C VAL A 54 3.48 19.16 -2.73
N ARG A 55 2.52 19.81 -3.39
CA ARG A 55 2.55 21.28 -3.60
C ARG A 55 2.62 22.05 -2.29
N GLU A 56 1.87 21.61 -1.28
CA GLU A 56 1.89 22.23 0.05
C GLU A 56 3.19 21.92 0.80
N ALA A 57 3.69 20.68 0.74
CA ALA A 57 4.95 20.26 1.35
C ALA A 57 6.16 20.98 0.73
N GLN A 58 6.15 21.25 -0.57
CA GLN A 58 7.20 21.98 -1.28
C GLN A 58 7.51 23.34 -0.65
N LYS A 59 6.49 24.03 -0.12
CA LYS A 59 6.70 25.30 0.61
C LYS A 59 7.56 25.12 1.87
N ALA A 60 7.49 23.98 2.54
CA ALA A 60 8.34 23.66 3.68
C ALA A 60 9.74 23.23 3.21
N TRP A 61 9.80 22.48 2.12
CA TRP A 61 11.04 21.99 1.51
C TRP A 61 11.94 23.10 0.99
N GLU A 62 11.38 24.13 0.35
CA GLU A 62 12.08 25.35 -0.07
C GLU A 62 12.72 26.11 1.10
N ARG A 63 12.25 25.86 2.33
CA ARG A 63 12.80 26.41 3.58
C ARG A 63 13.79 25.46 4.26
N GLY A 64 14.08 24.31 3.66
CA GLY A 64 15.00 23.29 4.17
C GLY A 64 14.37 22.23 5.07
N TYR A 65 13.04 22.14 5.16
CA TYR A 65 12.35 21.15 6.01
C TYR A 65 11.86 19.94 5.21
N ARG A 66 12.78 19.20 4.57
CA ARG A 66 12.49 17.96 3.80
C ARG A 66 12.59 16.69 4.61
N GLY A 67 13.30 16.75 5.73
CA GLY A 67 13.71 15.58 6.49
C GLY A 67 15.21 15.33 6.43
N ARG A 68 15.67 14.27 7.11
CA ARG A 68 17.05 13.78 7.08
C ARG A 68 17.07 12.26 7.24
N ALA A 69 17.97 11.58 6.53
CA ALA A 69 17.99 10.12 6.50
C ALA A 69 18.29 9.51 7.87
N ASP A 70 19.17 10.14 8.67
CA ASP A 70 19.50 9.77 10.05
C ASP A 70 18.39 10.04 11.08
N ARG A 71 17.23 10.53 10.63
CA ARG A 71 16.04 10.74 11.45
C ARG A 71 14.88 9.97 10.87
N SER A 72 14.36 9.03 11.65
CA SER A 72 13.30 8.17 11.18
C SER A 72 11.93 8.53 11.74
N LEU A 73 10.91 8.16 10.97
CA LEU A 73 9.52 8.11 11.40
C LEU A 73 9.16 6.65 11.64
N ALA A 74 8.60 6.36 12.81
CA ALA A 74 8.04 5.05 13.09
C ALA A 74 6.57 5.03 12.63
N LEU A 75 6.13 3.93 12.01
CA LEU A 75 4.74 3.70 11.66
C LEU A 75 4.23 2.48 12.42
N THR A 76 3.21 2.66 13.25
CA THR A 76 2.56 1.57 13.99
C THR A 76 1.33 1.05 13.25
N ASP A 77 1.48 0.46 12.07
CA ASP A 77 0.35 0.11 11.19
C ASP A 77 0.35 -1.38 10.79
N SER A 78 -0.10 -1.71 9.58
CA SER A 78 -0.05 -3.05 8.99
C SER A 78 1.33 -3.50 8.52
N GLY A 79 2.30 -2.58 8.48
CA GLY A 79 3.66 -2.81 8.04
C GLY A 79 4.07 -1.86 6.91
N ALA A 80 5.14 -2.19 6.20
CA ALA A 80 5.56 -1.49 5.00
C ALA A 80 6.17 -2.49 4.01
N GLU A 81 5.87 -2.34 2.72
CA GLU A 81 6.46 -3.16 1.68
C GLU A 81 7.84 -2.64 1.29
N GLY A 82 8.90 -3.27 1.82
CA GLY A 82 10.29 -2.89 1.56
C GLY A 82 10.74 -3.07 0.10
N ARG A 83 9.91 -3.69 -0.76
CA ARG A 83 10.12 -3.75 -2.22
C ARG A 83 9.54 -2.55 -2.97
N HIS A 84 8.72 -1.73 -2.31
CA HIS A 84 8.14 -0.55 -2.93
C HIS A 84 9.24 0.49 -3.19
N PRO A 85 9.41 1.03 -4.42
CA PRO A 85 10.51 1.93 -4.73
C PRO A 85 10.58 3.15 -3.80
N ASP A 86 9.44 3.76 -3.46
CA ASP A 86 9.44 4.92 -2.56
C ASP A 86 9.91 4.66 -1.12
N LEU A 87 9.95 3.40 -0.68
CA LEU A 87 10.28 3.02 0.70
C LEU A 87 11.52 2.12 0.78
N GLY A 88 11.88 1.46 -0.32
CA GLY A 88 12.92 0.44 -0.39
C GLY A 88 14.19 0.92 -1.10
N PRO A 89 15.24 0.08 -1.10
CA PRO A 89 15.28 -1.24 -0.48
C PRO A 89 15.38 -1.16 1.06
N TRP A 90 14.81 -2.16 1.74
CA TRP A 90 15.06 -2.35 3.17
C TRP A 90 16.52 -2.75 3.43
N ASN A 91 17.09 -2.27 4.53
CA ASN A 91 18.50 -2.48 4.92
C ASN A 91 18.78 -3.80 5.67
N ASP A 92 17.85 -4.75 5.62
CA ASP A 92 17.94 -6.06 6.28
C ASP A 92 18.05 -5.99 7.82
N VAL A 93 17.65 -4.88 8.45
CA VAL A 93 17.62 -4.75 9.92
C VAL A 93 16.25 -5.14 10.47
N THR A 94 16.24 -6.15 11.33
CA THR A 94 15.07 -6.52 12.16
C THR A 94 15.25 -5.98 13.57
N ALA A 95 14.19 -5.43 14.14
CA ALA A 95 14.16 -4.89 15.49
C ALA A 95 13.15 -5.68 16.34
N THR A 96 13.56 -6.09 17.54
CA THR A 96 12.73 -6.87 18.47
C THR A 96 12.79 -6.25 19.85
N THR A 97 11.62 -6.13 20.49
CA THR A 97 11.50 -5.59 21.84
C THR A 97 11.70 -6.72 22.85
N VAL A 98 12.74 -6.60 23.67
CA VAL A 98 13.06 -7.54 24.74
C VAL A 98 12.66 -6.97 26.10
N GLU A 99 12.92 -7.70 27.19
CA GLU A 99 12.58 -7.26 28.56
C GLU A 99 13.30 -5.95 28.94
N ASN A 100 14.51 -5.73 28.39
CA ASN A 100 15.39 -4.62 28.79
C ASN A 100 15.65 -3.58 27.69
N GLY A 101 14.83 -3.51 26.63
CA GLY A 101 14.98 -2.52 25.57
C GLY A 101 14.73 -3.09 24.18
N LEU A 102 15.40 -2.52 23.17
CA LEU A 102 15.33 -2.93 21.78
C LEU A 102 16.61 -3.66 21.36
N GLU A 103 16.49 -4.86 20.80
CA GLU A 103 17.60 -5.55 20.13
C GLU A 103 17.43 -5.45 18.62
N LEU A 104 18.54 -5.27 17.91
CA LEU A 104 18.59 -5.19 16.45
C LEU A 104 19.35 -6.41 15.94
N TYR A 105 18.90 -6.98 14.84
CA TYR A 105 19.52 -8.17 14.25
C TYR A 105 19.73 -7.95 12.75
N ASP A 106 20.78 -8.59 12.22
CA ASP A 106 20.90 -8.74 10.78
C ASP A 106 19.93 -9.81 10.32
N THR A 107 19.22 -9.54 9.24
CA THR A 107 18.44 -10.55 8.55
C THR A 107 19.32 -11.14 7.46
N GLU A 108 20.04 -12.21 7.81
CA GLU A 108 20.76 -12.97 6.81
C GLU A 108 19.77 -13.65 5.86
N ILE A 109 19.99 -13.44 4.56
CA ILE A 109 19.20 -14.10 3.54
C ILE A 109 19.68 -15.55 3.41
N GLU A 110 19.40 -16.41 4.39
CA GLU A 110 19.48 -17.85 4.17
C GLU A 110 18.32 -18.27 3.29
N ARG A 111 18.66 -18.87 2.15
CA ARG A 111 17.68 -19.33 1.19
C ARG A 111 17.13 -20.68 1.63
N THR A 112 16.02 -20.69 2.34
CA THR A 112 15.34 -21.94 2.70
C THR A 112 14.80 -22.60 1.43
N PRO A 113 15.27 -23.80 1.07
CA PRO A 113 14.69 -24.54 -0.03
C PRO A 113 13.25 -24.96 0.32
N VAL A 114 12.30 -24.55 -0.53
CA VAL A 114 10.92 -25.04 -0.47
C VAL A 114 10.82 -26.26 -1.35
N TYR A 115 10.56 -27.40 -0.73
CA TYR A 115 10.45 -28.66 -1.43
C TYR A 115 9.01 -28.94 -1.88
N PRO A 116 8.82 -29.76 -2.95
CA PRO A 116 7.52 -30.31 -3.27
C PRO A 116 6.99 -31.13 -2.08
N GLY A 117 5.67 -31.13 -1.92
CA GLY A 117 5.04 -31.90 -0.86
C GLY A 117 3.85 -32.69 -1.36
N ASP A 118 3.72 -33.92 -0.86
CA ASP A 118 2.62 -34.82 -1.17
C ASP A 118 1.53 -34.68 -0.11
N ALA A 119 0.30 -34.43 -0.55
CA ALA A 119 -0.84 -34.27 0.35
C ALA A 119 -1.13 -35.59 1.08
N ARG A 120 -0.94 -35.59 2.41
CA ARG A 120 -1.23 -36.72 3.32
C ARG A 120 -2.56 -36.57 4.04
N GLY A 121 -3.13 -35.37 4.03
CA GLY A 121 -4.47 -35.09 4.54
C GLY A 121 -5.07 -33.86 3.87
N GLN A 122 -6.39 -33.85 3.71
CA GLN A 122 -7.14 -32.71 3.20
C GLN A 122 -8.43 -32.59 3.99
N GLN A 123 -8.73 -31.39 4.46
CA GLN A 123 -10.02 -31.06 5.07
C GLN A 123 -10.54 -29.79 4.40
N SER A 124 -11.81 -29.82 4.05
CA SER A 124 -12.49 -28.65 3.50
C SER A 124 -13.59 -28.22 4.46
N TYR A 125 -13.63 -26.92 4.74
CA TYR A 125 -14.65 -26.31 5.58
C TYR A 125 -15.43 -25.29 4.77
N THR A 126 -16.72 -25.13 5.05
CA THR A 126 -17.53 -24.10 4.42
C THR A 126 -18.31 -23.34 5.49
N GLY A 127 -18.61 -22.08 5.21
CA GLY A 127 -19.39 -21.26 6.11
C GLY A 127 -19.97 -20.03 5.43
N THR A 128 -20.88 -19.37 6.14
CA THR A 128 -21.40 -18.07 5.75
C THR A 128 -21.06 -17.10 6.87
N ALA A 129 -20.30 -16.04 6.55
CA ALA A 129 -20.17 -14.92 7.47
C ALA A 129 -21.18 -13.85 7.03
N ALA A 130 -22.02 -13.38 7.95
CA ALA A 130 -22.87 -12.22 7.69
C ALA A 130 -22.09 -10.97 8.10
N GLY A 131 -21.95 -10.01 7.19
CA GLY A 131 -21.40 -8.70 7.49
C GLY A 131 -22.13 -8.12 8.71
N ALA A 132 -21.39 -7.99 9.81
CA ALA A 132 -21.78 -7.41 11.09
C ALA A 132 -22.34 -8.36 12.19
N GLU A 133 -21.42 -8.97 12.94
CA GLU A 133 -21.48 -8.87 14.41
C GLU A 133 -21.05 -7.44 14.81
N VAL A 134 -21.97 -6.48 14.62
CA VAL A 134 -21.84 -5.13 15.18
C VAL A 134 -21.61 -5.28 16.68
N LEU A 135 -20.45 -4.84 17.20
CA LEU A 135 -20.02 -4.79 18.62
C LEU A 135 -19.07 -5.88 19.16
N GLY A 136 -18.47 -6.74 18.32
CA GLY A 136 -17.35 -7.59 18.79
C GLY A 136 -17.02 -8.72 17.84
N LEU A 137 -15.90 -8.61 17.13
CA LEU A 137 -15.38 -9.58 16.17
C LEU A 137 -15.23 -10.97 16.81
N ARG A 138 -16.25 -11.84 16.74
CA ARG A 138 -16.05 -13.26 17.04
C ARG A 138 -15.62 -13.99 15.77
N PRO A 139 -14.51 -14.74 15.81
CA PRO A 139 -14.13 -15.60 14.70
C PRO A 139 -15.16 -16.71 14.50
N LEU A 140 -15.41 -17.07 13.25
CA LEU A 140 -15.98 -18.38 12.91
C LEU A 140 -14.83 -19.39 12.98
N VAL A 141 -14.85 -20.25 13.99
CA VAL A 141 -13.79 -21.24 14.25
C VAL A 141 -14.12 -22.56 13.58
N HIS A 142 -13.17 -23.08 12.80
CA HIS A 142 -13.19 -24.41 12.20
C HIS A 142 -12.02 -25.24 12.70
N GLY A 143 -12.23 -26.54 12.88
CA GLY A 143 -11.23 -27.47 13.40
C GLY A 143 -11.67 -28.13 14.72
N PRO A 144 -10.73 -28.77 15.45
CA PRO A 144 -9.31 -28.86 15.12
C PRO A 144 -9.04 -29.67 13.84
N LEU A 145 -8.03 -29.28 13.07
CA LEU A 145 -7.54 -30.02 11.92
C LEU A 145 -7.01 -31.37 12.41
N SER A 146 -7.59 -32.46 11.93
CA SER A 146 -7.13 -33.80 12.31
C SER A 146 -5.85 -34.13 11.56
N ILE A 147 -4.72 -34.18 12.28
CA ILE A 147 -3.45 -34.65 11.74
C ILE A 147 -3.45 -36.18 11.80
N PRO A 148 -3.36 -36.89 10.65
CA PRO A 148 -3.26 -38.34 10.67
C PRO A 148 -1.89 -38.74 11.22
N ALA A 149 -1.82 -39.02 12.53
CA ALA A 149 -0.60 -39.41 13.23
C ALA A 149 0.08 -40.66 12.64
N GLU A 150 -0.68 -41.50 11.94
CA GLU A 150 -0.20 -42.72 11.27
C GLU A 150 0.48 -42.45 9.91
N ALA A 151 0.38 -41.23 9.37
CA ALA A 151 0.84 -40.91 8.01
C ALA A 151 2.25 -40.31 7.94
N PHE A 152 2.85 -39.96 9.08
CA PHE A 152 4.19 -39.41 9.19
C PHE A 152 5.06 -40.44 9.92
N GLU A 153 6.06 -41.02 9.24
CA GLU A 153 7.00 -41.92 9.92
C GLU A 153 7.72 -41.12 11.01
N THR A 154 7.51 -41.50 12.26
CA THR A 154 8.03 -40.85 13.49
C THR A 154 9.53 -41.09 13.67
N GLY A 155 10.32 -40.77 12.65
CA GLY A 155 11.73 -40.41 12.82
C GLY A 155 11.81 -38.90 13.06
N ASP A 156 12.77 -38.48 13.88
CA ASP A 156 12.96 -37.12 14.42
C ASP A 156 13.08 -35.97 13.37
N ASP A 157 12.86 -36.22 12.07
CA ASP A 157 13.12 -35.27 10.97
C ASP A 157 11.93 -35.06 10.00
N GLY A 158 10.76 -35.67 10.24
CA GLY A 158 9.60 -35.58 9.35
C GLY A 158 8.92 -34.21 9.34
N LYS A 159 9.38 -33.27 8.50
CA LYS A 159 8.74 -31.96 8.31
C LYS A 159 7.44 -32.11 7.52
N ALA A 160 6.33 -31.69 8.10
CA ALA A 160 5.04 -31.59 7.41
C ALA A 160 4.60 -30.11 7.40
N ARG A 161 3.87 -29.68 6.38
CA ARG A 161 3.35 -28.31 6.26
C ARG A 161 1.84 -28.28 6.09
N ILE A 162 1.21 -27.22 6.59
CA ILE A 162 -0.21 -26.94 6.36
C ILE A 162 -0.32 -25.87 5.26
N ARG A 163 -0.80 -26.26 4.09
CA ARG A 163 -1.22 -25.33 3.02
C ARG A 163 -2.72 -25.15 3.10
N THR A 164 -3.18 -23.91 3.26
CA THR A 164 -4.61 -23.61 3.36
C THR A 164 -5.02 -22.56 2.34
N VAL A 165 -6.11 -22.80 1.62
CA VAL A 165 -6.67 -21.85 0.66
C VAL A 165 -8.05 -21.46 1.17
N ILE A 166 -8.29 -20.17 1.41
CA ILE A 166 -9.65 -19.66 1.59
C ILE A 166 -10.14 -19.04 0.29
N THR A 167 -11.34 -19.40 -0.11
CA THR A 167 -12.01 -18.84 -1.27
C THR A 167 -13.37 -18.33 -0.83
N TRP A 168 -13.77 -17.14 -1.25
CA TRP A 168 -15.08 -16.61 -0.90
C TRP A 168 -15.75 -15.90 -2.08
N GLU A 169 -17.07 -15.97 -2.10
CA GLU A 169 -17.92 -15.34 -3.10
C GLU A 169 -18.83 -14.34 -2.36
N PRO A 170 -18.64 -13.02 -2.55
CA PRO A 170 -19.49 -12.03 -1.90
C PRO A 170 -20.94 -12.19 -2.35
N GLU A 171 -21.86 -12.34 -1.40
CA GLU A 171 -23.28 -12.19 -1.70
C GLU A 171 -23.51 -10.69 -1.89
N ASN A 172 -23.66 -10.26 -3.14
CA ASN A 172 -23.66 -8.84 -3.49
C ASN A 172 -25.09 -8.35 -3.81
N PRO A 173 -25.93 -7.99 -2.81
CA PRO A 173 -27.11 -7.18 -3.08
C PRO A 173 -26.67 -5.80 -3.59
N GLU A 174 -27.35 -5.28 -4.61
CA GLU A 174 -27.05 -3.95 -5.17
C GLU A 174 -26.91 -2.88 -4.05
N GLY A 175 -25.77 -2.18 -4.03
CA GLY A 175 -25.53 -1.04 -3.13
C GLY A 175 -24.83 -1.35 -1.79
N VAL A 176 -24.24 -2.53 -1.61
CA VAL A 176 -23.43 -2.88 -0.41
C VAL A 176 -21.92 -2.85 -0.73
N GLU A 177 -21.09 -2.42 0.23
CA GLU A 177 -19.62 -2.50 0.11
C GLU A 177 -19.13 -3.95 -0.01
N ALA A 178 -17.99 -4.18 -0.67
CA ALA A 178 -17.45 -5.52 -0.87
C ALA A 178 -17.14 -6.23 0.47
N ALA A 179 -17.42 -7.53 0.53
CA ALA A 179 -17.09 -8.34 1.71
C ALA A 179 -15.58 -8.50 1.86
N GLU A 180 -15.05 -8.32 3.07
CA GLU A 180 -13.63 -8.55 3.37
C GLU A 180 -13.47 -9.77 4.26
N PHE A 181 -12.50 -10.64 3.97
CA PHE A 181 -12.21 -11.84 4.77
C PHE A 181 -10.76 -11.89 5.22
N GLU A 182 -10.58 -12.41 6.44
CA GLU A 182 -9.31 -12.82 7.00
C GLU A 182 -9.41 -14.28 7.46
N LEU A 183 -8.48 -15.12 7.03
CA LEU A 183 -8.26 -16.46 7.56
C LEU A 183 -7.01 -16.43 8.46
N ARG A 184 -7.15 -16.95 9.68
CA ARG A 184 -6.03 -17.19 10.59
C ARG A 184 -5.88 -18.67 10.87
N LEU A 185 -4.63 -19.12 11.01
CA LEU A 185 -4.30 -20.41 11.58
C LEU A 185 -3.86 -20.21 13.03
N MET A 186 -4.50 -20.93 13.94
CA MET A 186 -4.18 -20.95 15.36
C MET A 186 -3.58 -22.31 15.72
N LYS A 187 -2.53 -22.31 16.55
CA LYS A 187 -1.95 -23.48 17.21
C LYS A 187 -2.10 -23.32 18.71
N ASN A 188 -2.85 -24.22 19.36
CA ASN A 188 -3.10 -24.19 20.80
C ASN A 188 -3.59 -22.81 21.30
N GLY A 189 -4.44 -22.15 20.50
CA GLY A 189 -4.96 -20.81 20.78
C GLY A 189 -4.03 -19.63 20.46
N THR A 190 -2.83 -19.88 19.92
CA THR A 190 -1.88 -18.84 19.47
C THR A 190 -1.93 -18.70 17.96
N GLN A 191 -2.03 -17.48 17.43
CA GLN A 191 -1.99 -17.23 15.98
C GLN A 191 -0.59 -17.52 15.46
N ILE A 192 -0.49 -18.36 14.43
CA ILE A 192 0.80 -18.70 13.78
C ILE A 192 0.85 -18.29 12.31
N ALA A 193 -0.30 -17.99 11.68
CA ALA A 193 -0.33 -17.41 10.34
C ALA A 193 -1.66 -16.68 10.08
N THR A 194 -1.66 -15.66 9.23
CA THR A 194 -2.88 -14.98 8.77
C THR A 194 -2.78 -14.57 7.31
N THR A 195 -3.92 -14.49 6.63
CA THR A 195 -4.02 -13.92 5.29
C THR A 195 -4.19 -12.39 5.28
N GLY A 196 -4.45 -11.77 6.44
CA GLY A 196 -4.94 -10.39 6.56
C GLY A 196 -6.33 -10.17 5.93
N PHE A 197 -6.92 -8.99 6.13
CA PHE A 197 -8.15 -8.56 5.43
C PHE A 197 -7.84 -8.10 3.99
N GLN A 198 -8.70 -8.40 3.02
CA GLN A 198 -8.64 -7.85 1.67
C GLN A 198 -10.06 -7.60 1.15
N SER A 199 -10.24 -6.51 0.42
CA SER A 199 -11.48 -6.15 -0.27
C SER A 199 -11.52 -6.75 -1.68
N VAL A 200 -12.71 -7.15 -2.14
CA VAL A 200 -12.94 -7.79 -3.46
C VAL A 200 -13.13 -6.76 -4.58
N LEU A 201 -12.81 -5.48 -4.36
CA LEU A 201 -13.00 -4.44 -5.39
C LEU A 201 -11.95 -4.48 -6.51
N ASP A 202 -10.86 -5.25 -6.35
CA ASP A 202 -9.70 -5.22 -7.27
C ASP A 202 -9.62 -6.39 -8.28
N GLU A 203 -10.53 -7.36 -8.26
CA GLU A 203 -10.55 -8.49 -9.21
C GLU A 203 -11.94 -8.73 -9.85
N GLU A 204 -11.96 -9.04 -11.15
CA GLU A 204 -13.18 -9.32 -11.94
C GLU A 204 -13.99 -10.56 -11.42
N PRO A 205 -15.23 -10.80 -11.89
CA PRO A 205 -16.41 -10.93 -11.05
C PRO A 205 -16.51 -12.23 -10.20
N GLN A 206 -16.86 -12.04 -8.93
CA GLN A 206 -17.58 -12.97 -8.03
C GLN A 206 -16.83 -14.12 -7.33
N LYS A 207 -15.49 -14.17 -7.31
CA LYS A 207 -14.78 -15.11 -6.41
C LYS A 207 -13.40 -14.60 -6.04
N ALA A 208 -13.17 -14.29 -4.77
CA ALA A 208 -11.86 -13.94 -4.25
C ALA A 208 -11.19 -15.17 -3.63
N ARG A 209 -9.87 -15.28 -3.80
CA ARG A 209 -9.06 -16.41 -3.32
C ARG A 209 -7.82 -15.91 -2.59
N LYS A 210 -7.60 -16.39 -1.37
CA LYS A 210 -6.31 -16.26 -0.67
C LYS A 210 -5.73 -17.61 -0.33
N GLU A 211 -4.42 -17.67 -0.39
CA GLU A 211 -3.64 -18.82 0.04
C GLU A 211 -2.84 -18.43 1.28
N LEU A 212 -3.12 -19.13 2.37
CA LEU A 212 -2.33 -19.16 3.58
C LEU A 212 -1.36 -20.33 3.48
N LEU A 213 -0.08 -20.02 3.41
CA LEU A 213 0.97 -21.03 3.46
C LEU A 213 1.77 -20.80 4.74
N VAL A 214 1.83 -21.80 5.61
CA VAL A 214 2.75 -21.77 6.73
C VAL A 214 4.05 -22.42 6.27
N ASN A 215 5.05 -21.58 6.01
CA ASN A 215 6.36 -22.00 5.49
C ASN A 215 7.39 -22.23 6.58
N ASP A 216 7.20 -21.66 7.77
CA ASP A 216 7.89 -22.16 8.94
C ASP A 216 7.51 -23.63 9.02
N GLY A 217 8.50 -24.51 9.00
CA GLY A 217 8.28 -25.92 9.25
C GLY A 217 7.69 -26.03 10.65
N VAL A 218 6.37 -25.89 10.75
CA VAL A 218 5.67 -26.15 11.99
C VAL A 218 5.85 -27.64 12.16
N GLU A 219 6.64 -28.01 13.16
CA GLU A 219 6.69 -29.38 13.61
C GLU A 219 5.25 -29.75 13.98
N LEU A 220 4.60 -30.50 13.07
CA LEU A 220 3.22 -30.88 13.23
C LEU A 220 3.19 -31.96 14.30
N ASN A 221 3.01 -31.53 15.54
CA ASN A 221 2.74 -32.44 16.63
C ASN A 221 1.28 -32.88 16.55
N ALA A 222 1.03 -34.18 16.56
CA ALA A 222 -0.32 -34.74 16.59
C ALA A 222 -1.10 -34.34 17.86
N ASP A 223 -0.38 -33.89 18.90
CA ASP A 223 -0.95 -33.39 20.15
C ASP A 223 -1.32 -31.90 20.12
N ASP A 224 -0.96 -31.16 19.06
CA ASP A 224 -1.31 -29.74 18.89
C ASP A 224 -2.71 -29.56 18.27
N ASP A 225 -3.49 -28.63 18.83
CA ASP A 225 -4.79 -28.23 18.29
C ASP A 225 -4.62 -27.11 17.25
N TYR A 226 -4.80 -27.45 15.98
CA TYR A 226 -4.79 -26.50 14.86
C TYR A 226 -6.21 -26.06 14.48
N GLU A 227 -6.52 -24.77 14.60
CA GLU A 227 -7.84 -24.22 14.26
C GLU A 227 -7.74 -23.14 13.19
N PHE A 228 -8.75 -23.09 12.32
CA PHE A 228 -8.91 -22.05 11.31
C PHE A 228 -9.95 -21.04 11.78
N TRP A 229 -9.52 -19.81 12.00
CA TRP A 229 -10.38 -18.73 12.46
C TRP A 229 -10.68 -17.81 11.27
N VAL A 230 -11.94 -17.71 10.89
CA VAL A 230 -12.39 -16.85 9.79
C VAL A 230 -13.09 -15.61 10.35
N TYR A 231 -12.62 -14.45 9.93
CA TYR A 231 -13.24 -13.15 10.21
C TYR A 231 -13.82 -12.59 8.90
N GLY A 232 -15.08 -12.17 8.93
CA GLY A 232 -15.75 -11.50 7.82
C GLY A 232 -16.15 -10.08 8.20
N TYR A 233 -16.01 -9.14 7.26
CA TYR A 233 -16.34 -7.72 7.44
C TYR A 233 -17.16 -7.15 6.27
N ARG A 234 -17.90 -6.06 6.53
CA ARG A 234 -18.81 -5.30 5.63
C ARG A 234 -20.05 -6.03 5.11
N ALA A 235 -19.90 -7.14 4.38
CA ALA A 235 -20.99 -7.78 3.67
C ALA A 235 -21.04 -9.30 3.89
N PRO A 236 -22.22 -9.92 3.77
CA PRO A 236 -22.32 -11.37 3.82
C PRO A 236 -21.55 -12.03 2.67
N ALA A 237 -20.86 -13.13 2.96
CA ALA A 237 -20.30 -13.97 1.91
C ALA A 237 -20.26 -15.43 2.33
N VAL A 238 -20.35 -16.29 1.33
CA VAL A 238 -20.09 -17.72 1.47
C VAL A 238 -18.62 -17.95 1.21
N TYR A 239 -17.96 -18.67 2.12
CA TYR A 239 -16.56 -19.03 1.99
C TYR A 239 -16.34 -20.55 2.08
N GLU A 240 -15.24 -20.98 1.49
CA GLU A 240 -14.70 -22.33 1.48
C GLU A 240 -13.22 -22.26 1.87
N ILE A 241 -12.83 -23.08 2.84
CA ILE A 241 -11.45 -23.28 3.26
C ILE A 241 -11.03 -24.66 2.76
N ASP A 242 -9.96 -24.76 1.98
CA ASP A 242 -9.30 -26.00 1.59
C ASP A 242 -7.96 -26.09 2.31
N ALA A 243 -7.91 -26.88 3.39
CA ALA A 243 -6.69 -27.11 4.16
C ALA A 243 -6.06 -28.45 3.77
N ARG A 244 -4.77 -28.45 3.47
CA ARG A 244 -3.97 -29.63 3.09
C ARG A 244 -2.79 -29.76 4.01
N ILE A 245 -2.58 -30.98 4.51
CA ILE A 245 -1.36 -31.37 5.19
C ILE A 245 -0.49 -32.04 4.14
N GLU A 246 0.68 -31.46 3.88
CA GLU A 246 1.64 -31.95 2.90
C GLU A 246 2.89 -32.45 3.63
N GLU A 247 3.34 -33.67 3.34
CA GLU A 247 4.65 -34.14 3.77
C GLU A 247 5.71 -33.50 2.88
N VAL A 248 6.77 -32.96 3.48
CA VAL A 248 7.82 -32.24 2.74
C VAL A 248 8.92 -33.22 2.32
N ASP A 249 9.14 -33.39 1.02
CA ASP A 249 10.24 -34.22 0.49
C ASP A 249 11.54 -33.41 0.43
N THR A 250 12.30 -33.40 1.53
CA THR A 250 13.56 -32.67 1.63
C THR A 250 14.70 -33.23 0.75
N ASP A 251 14.52 -34.42 0.13
CA ASP A 251 15.48 -35.03 -0.79
C ASP A 251 15.23 -34.61 -2.26
N ALA A 252 14.11 -33.96 -2.55
CA ALA A 252 13.77 -33.46 -3.89
C ALA A 252 14.48 -32.16 -4.27
N GLU A 253 14.46 -31.79 -5.56
CA GLU A 253 14.89 -30.44 -5.96
C GLU A 253 13.90 -29.38 -5.41
N PRO A 254 14.37 -28.28 -4.81
CA PRO A 254 13.50 -27.22 -4.32
C PRO A 254 12.68 -26.61 -5.46
N ILE A 255 11.36 -26.52 -5.29
CA ILE A 255 10.47 -25.85 -6.25
C ILE A 255 10.60 -24.33 -6.20
N ARG A 256 11.05 -23.77 -5.07
CA ARG A 256 11.46 -22.37 -4.92
C ARG A 256 12.39 -22.23 -3.70
N TYR A 257 12.97 -21.05 -3.55
CA TYR A 257 13.74 -20.69 -2.35
C TYR A 257 13.04 -19.51 -1.68
N GLU A 258 12.85 -19.60 -0.36
CA GLU A 258 12.38 -18.50 0.49
C GLU A 258 13.54 -17.96 1.33
N THR A 259 13.35 -16.89 2.10
CA THR A 259 14.46 -16.22 2.79
C THR A 259 14.22 -16.18 4.29
N ASP A 260 14.97 -16.94 5.09
CA ASP A 260 14.60 -17.19 6.50
C ASP A 260 15.77 -17.35 7.49
N ALA A 261 16.62 -16.34 7.68
CA ALA A 261 17.36 -16.30 8.94
C ALA A 261 17.51 -14.86 9.46
N VAL A 262 16.93 -14.59 10.63
CA VAL A 262 17.44 -13.52 11.48
C VAL A 262 18.63 -14.11 12.23
N THR A 263 19.74 -13.37 12.28
CA THR A 263 20.92 -13.79 13.05
C THR A 263 20.57 -14.01 14.52
N ASP A 264 21.16 -15.04 15.14
CA ASP A 264 20.91 -15.36 16.56
C ASP A 264 21.55 -14.35 17.53
N GLU A 265 22.48 -13.52 17.04
CA GLU A 265 23.24 -12.56 17.85
C GLU A 265 22.83 -11.11 17.51
N PRO A 266 22.54 -10.27 18.52
CA PRO A 266 22.16 -8.88 18.29
C PRO A 266 23.33 -8.07 17.73
N LEU A 267 23.03 -7.20 16.78
CA LEU A 267 23.94 -6.23 16.20
C LEU A 267 24.47 -5.28 17.28
N SER A 268 25.80 -5.09 17.29
CA SER A 268 26.47 -4.12 18.13
C SER A 268 26.86 -2.87 17.34
N GLY A 269 27.33 -1.82 18.02
CA GLY A 269 27.63 -0.52 17.39
C GLY A 269 28.55 -0.58 16.16
N ALA A 270 29.49 -1.53 16.10
CA ALA A 270 30.34 -1.70 14.91
C ALA A 270 29.66 -2.48 13.78
N ASP A 271 28.63 -3.27 14.09
CA ASP A 271 27.85 -4.06 13.12
C ASP A 271 26.69 -3.24 12.52
N LEU A 272 26.28 -2.17 13.21
CA LEU A 272 25.30 -1.19 12.72
C LEU A 272 25.93 -0.12 11.80
N ASP A 273 27.26 0.06 11.87
CA ASP A 273 28.00 1.00 11.02
C ASP A 273 27.81 0.61 9.55
N GLY A 274 27.13 1.47 8.78
CA GLY A 274 26.83 1.25 7.37
C GLY A 274 25.52 0.50 7.08
N LYS A 275 24.76 0.08 8.10
CA LYS A 275 23.37 -0.40 7.96
C LYS A 275 22.35 0.71 8.17
N LEU A 276 22.64 1.65 9.08
CA LEU A 276 21.80 2.81 9.32
C LEU A 276 22.36 4.02 8.56
N PRO A 277 21.49 4.85 7.96
CA PRO A 277 21.95 5.94 7.10
C PRO A 277 22.47 7.13 7.92
N ASP A 278 23.52 7.77 7.41
CA ASP A 278 24.00 9.07 7.85
C ASP A 278 23.06 10.19 7.35
N ALA A 279 23.31 11.42 7.81
CA ALA A 279 22.43 12.56 7.55
C ALA A 279 22.22 12.89 6.06
N ASP A 280 23.23 12.64 5.23
CA ASP A 280 23.28 12.98 3.81
C ASP A 280 23.07 11.75 2.89
N ASP A 281 22.77 10.59 3.47
CA ASP A 281 22.48 9.36 2.72
C ASP A 281 21.06 9.36 2.14
N GLU A 282 20.77 8.43 1.23
CA GLU A 282 19.42 8.20 0.73
C GLU A 282 18.54 7.59 1.83
N PRO A 283 17.36 8.17 2.12
CA PRO A 283 16.45 7.61 3.11
C PRO A 283 15.78 6.33 2.60
N GLY A 284 15.35 5.48 3.52
CA GLY A 284 14.62 4.27 3.18
C GLY A 284 13.99 3.60 4.39
N LEU A 285 13.53 2.37 4.22
CA LEU A 285 13.09 1.51 5.30
C LEU A 285 14.31 0.92 6.03
N ILE A 286 14.62 1.47 7.21
CA ILE A 286 15.88 1.20 7.92
C ILE A 286 15.76 0.21 9.08
N ALA A 287 14.54 -0.20 9.40
CA ALA A 287 14.30 -1.27 10.34
C ALA A 287 12.85 -1.73 10.24
N TRP A 288 12.62 -2.96 10.65
CA TRP A 288 11.29 -3.49 10.79
C TRP A 288 11.13 -4.29 12.07
N HIS A 289 10.03 -4.03 12.76
CA HIS A 289 9.60 -4.65 14.00
C HIS A 289 8.27 -5.38 13.77
N ASN A 290 8.22 -6.68 14.11
CA ASN A 290 7.06 -7.55 13.86
C ASN A 290 6.67 -8.48 15.03
N ASP A 291 7.02 -8.14 16.27
CA ASP A 291 6.82 -9.05 17.42
C ASP A 291 5.35 -9.45 17.65
N ASP A 292 4.38 -8.63 17.23
CA ASP A 292 2.96 -8.90 17.45
C ASP A 292 2.36 -9.87 16.41
N THR A 293 3.07 -10.14 15.30
CA THR A 293 2.67 -11.03 14.18
C THR A 293 1.24 -10.83 13.65
N ARG A 294 0.61 -9.68 13.96
CA ARG A 294 -0.81 -9.38 13.68
C ARG A 294 -1.16 -9.56 12.21
N TYR A 295 -0.22 -9.22 11.33
CA TYR A 295 -0.37 -9.27 9.87
C TYR A 295 0.37 -10.44 9.23
N GLY A 296 0.92 -11.35 10.04
CA GLY A 296 1.72 -12.50 9.63
C GLY A 296 3.07 -12.50 10.35
N ASP A 297 3.61 -13.69 10.58
CA ASP A 297 5.02 -13.85 10.95
C ASP A 297 5.83 -13.90 9.66
N TYR A 298 6.77 -12.98 9.53
CA TYR A 298 7.49 -12.74 8.30
C TYR A 298 8.91 -12.30 8.64
N ASN A 299 9.87 -12.79 7.87
CA ASN A 299 11.29 -12.44 8.01
C ASN A 299 11.72 -11.23 7.18
N LYS A 300 10.83 -10.67 6.33
CA LYS A 300 11.08 -9.42 5.57
C LYS A 300 9.87 -8.50 5.54
N PRO A 301 10.04 -7.16 5.49
CA PRO A 301 8.93 -6.23 5.61
C PRO A 301 7.80 -6.56 4.64
N ARG A 302 6.61 -6.77 5.19
CA ARG A 302 5.38 -7.05 4.44
C ARG A 302 4.28 -6.14 4.89
N ASP A 303 3.38 -5.88 3.96
CA ASP A 303 2.15 -5.15 4.20
C ASP A 303 1.03 -5.79 3.39
N ALA A 304 0.45 -6.85 3.95
CA ALA A 304 -0.48 -7.72 3.22
C ALA A 304 -1.78 -7.02 2.79
N ASN A 305 -2.17 -5.91 3.43
CA ASN A 305 -3.37 -5.13 3.08
C ASN A 305 -3.04 -3.81 2.36
N GLY A 306 -1.76 -3.47 2.17
CA GLY A 306 -1.29 -2.26 1.48
C GLY A 306 -1.48 -0.94 2.24
N HIS A 307 -2.12 -0.94 3.41
CA HIS A 307 -2.46 0.28 4.13
C HIS A 307 -1.22 1.00 4.67
N GLY A 308 -0.34 0.26 5.36
CA GLY A 308 0.85 0.82 5.96
C GLY A 308 1.86 1.33 4.93
N THR A 309 1.98 0.69 3.77
CA THR A 309 2.79 1.12 2.61
C THR A 309 2.22 2.41 2.02
N HIS A 310 0.89 2.50 1.87
CA HIS A 310 0.24 3.71 1.42
C HIS A 310 0.45 4.89 2.39
N VAL A 311 0.28 4.67 3.69
CA VAL A 311 0.51 5.69 4.73
C VAL A 311 1.99 6.10 4.77
N SER A 312 2.90 5.13 4.72
CA SER A 312 4.35 5.38 4.67
C SER A 312 4.73 6.22 3.45
N GLY A 313 4.19 5.91 2.27
CA GLY A 313 4.41 6.68 1.05
C GLY A 313 3.93 8.14 1.17
N ILE A 314 2.84 8.39 1.90
CA ILE A 314 2.38 9.76 2.20
C ILE A 314 3.37 10.49 3.13
N MET A 315 3.97 9.81 4.09
CA MET A 315 4.83 10.43 5.09
C MET A 315 6.26 10.64 4.58
N THR A 316 6.90 9.56 4.14
CA THR A 316 8.35 9.50 3.85
C THR A 316 8.68 9.04 2.44
N GLY A 317 7.67 8.72 1.62
CA GLY A 317 7.93 8.22 0.27
C GLY A 317 8.85 9.16 -0.51
N SER A 318 9.96 8.65 -1.03
CA SER A 318 10.93 9.47 -1.77
C SER A 318 10.31 10.11 -3.03
N GLY A 319 9.27 9.49 -3.59
CA GLY A 319 8.64 9.89 -4.86
C GLY A 319 9.31 9.25 -6.08
N GLN A 320 10.31 8.39 -5.87
CA GLN A 320 11.04 7.64 -6.89
C GLN A 320 10.11 6.84 -7.82
N ALA A 321 9.05 6.22 -7.29
CA ALA A 321 8.07 5.46 -8.08
C ALA A 321 7.20 6.33 -9.01
N ALA A 322 7.15 7.64 -8.74
CA ALA A 322 6.28 8.60 -9.42
C ALA A 322 7.05 9.80 -9.98
N THR A 323 8.35 9.62 -10.25
CA THR A 323 9.19 10.64 -10.88
C THR A 323 8.91 10.65 -12.38
N VAL A 324 8.54 11.82 -12.90
CA VAL A 324 8.15 12.00 -14.30
C VAL A 324 9.38 11.89 -15.22
N ASP A 325 9.25 11.09 -16.28
CA ASP A 325 10.26 10.99 -17.35
C ASP A 325 9.89 11.86 -18.54
N ASP A 326 8.72 11.60 -19.12
CA ASP A 326 8.16 12.39 -20.21
C ASP A 326 6.68 12.63 -19.99
N ALA A 327 6.21 13.78 -20.45
CA ALA A 327 4.80 14.10 -20.37
C ALA A 327 4.33 15.11 -21.41
N THR A 328 3.06 14.96 -21.78
CA THR A 328 2.34 15.91 -22.62
C THR A 328 1.31 16.66 -21.79
N THR A 329 1.33 17.99 -21.85
CA THR A 329 0.29 18.86 -21.28
C THR A 329 -0.61 19.45 -22.37
N ASP A 330 -1.91 19.56 -22.11
CA ASP A 330 -2.91 20.14 -23.02
C ASP A 330 -3.92 20.98 -22.22
N SER A 331 -4.39 22.08 -22.79
CA SER A 331 -5.40 22.97 -22.18
C SER A 331 -6.68 22.98 -23.04
N PRO A 332 -7.41 21.85 -23.13
CA PRO A 332 -8.49 21.68 -24.10
C PRO A 332 -9.67 22.64 -23.88
N ASN A 333 -9.89 23.13 -22.64
CA ASN A 333 -10.96 24.07 -22.30
C ASN A 333 -12.32 23.69 -22.92
N THR A 334 -12.73 22.42 -22.74
CA THR A 334 -13.84 21.79 -23.47
C THR A 334 -14.88 21.21 -22.53
N VAL A 335 -16.03 20.86 -23.10
CA VAL A 335 -17.11 20.13 -22.43
C VAL A 335 -17.27 18.76 -23.10
N LEU A 336 -17.21 17.71 -22.29
CA LEU A 336 -17.48 16.33 -22.69
C LEU A 336 -18.92 15.99 -22.32
N ILE A 337 -19.64 15.34 -23.24
CA ILE A 337 -20.91 14.68 -22.95
C ILE A 337 -20.71 13.17 -22.89
N ALA A 338 -21.73 12.42 -22.45
CA ALA A 338 -21.65 10.97 -22.37
C ALA A 338 -21.20 10.35 -23.72
N GLY A 339 -20.11 9.58 -23.68
CA GLY A 339 -19.48 8.95 -24.85
C GLY A 339 -18.37 9.79 -25.52
N ASP A 340 -18.19 11.06 -25.14
CA ASP A 340 -17.05 11.86 -25.59
C ASP A 340 -15.81 11.54 -24.74
N ILE A 341 -14.65 11.44 -25.41
CA ILE A 341 -13.36 11.18 -24.76
C ILE A 341 -12.25 12.08 -25.32
N LEU A 342 -11.32 12.47 -24.46
CA LEU A 342 -9.97 12.88 -24.85
C LEU A 342 -9.04 11.69 -24.65
N SER A 343 -8.14 11.44 -25.60
CA SER A 343 -7.22 10.29 -25.57
C SER A 343 -5.79 10.75 -25.84
N TYR A 344 -4.87 10.24 -25.04
CA TYR A 344 -3.44 10.54 -25.07
C TYR A 344 -2.66 9.21 -25.04
N GLU A 345 -1.82 8.98 -26.05
CA GLU A 345 -0.91 7.83 -26.07
C GLU A 345 0.35 8.17 -25.28
N VAL A 346 0.79 7.23 -24.43
CA VAL A 346 1.97 7.36 -23.57
C VAL A 346 2.84 6.14 -23.73
N ASP A 347 4.11 6.34 -24.11
CA ASP A 347 5.11 5.27 -24.13
C ASP A 347 5.81 5.19 -22.76
N ALA A 348 5.80 4.01 -22.14
CA ALA A 348 6.42 3.80 -20.83
C ALA A 348 7.36 2.60 -20.85
N GLY A 349 8.47 2.71 -20.13
CA GLY A 349 9.41 1.61 -19.92
C GLY A 349 8.90 0.59 -18.88
N ALA A 350 9.37 -0.66 -18.98
CA ALA A 350 8.92 -1.77 -18.12
C ALA A 350 9.15 -1.57 -16.61
N ASN A 351 10.13 -0.75 -16.22
CA ASN A 351 10.42 -0.43 -14.82
C ASN A 351 9.86 0.94 -14.39
N GLY A 352 9.05 1.58 -15.23
CA GLY A 352 8.42 2.86 -14.90
C GLY A 352 6.93 2.68 -14.65
N GLY A 353 6.16 3.69 -15.06
CA GLY A 353 4.70 3.69 -14.97
C GLY A 353 4.09 4.73 -15.90
N VAL A 354 2.77 4.84 -15.82
CA VAL A 354 1.97 5.80 -16.58
C VAL A 354 1.07 6.56 -15.63
N PHE A 355 0.92 7.85 -15.87
CA PHE A 355 -0.02 8.69 -15.16
C PHE A 355 -0.90 9.49 -16.11
N GLY A 356 -2.08 9.84 -15.61
CA GLY A 356 -2.95 10.84 -16.19
C GLY A 356 -3.43 11.79 -15.10
N ALA A 357 -3.41 13.07 -15.41
CA ALA A 357 -3.81 14.15 -14.52
C ALA A 357 -4.70 15.14 -15.28
N ALA A 358 -5.76 15.65 -14.66
CA ALA A 358 -6.64 16.62 -15.30
C ALA A 358 -7.35 17.52 -14.30
N THR A 359 -7.54 18.79 -14.66
CA THR A 359 -8.34 19.75 -13.90
C THR A 359 -9.70 19.94 -14.58
N GLY A 360 -10.77 19.98 -13.79
CA GLY A 360 -12.13 20.05 -14.33
C GLY A 360 -13.20 19.47 -13.41
N GLU A 361 -14.46 19.54 -13.82
CA GLU A 361 -15.60 19.01 -13.06
C GLU A 361 -16.43 18.03 -13.89
N GLY A 362 -16.96 17.00 -13.25
CA GLY A 362 -17.72 15.93 -13.92
C GLY A 362 -16.86 15.01 -14.76
N ILE A 363 -15.57 14.88 -14.43
CA ILE A 363 -14.59 14.12 -15.22
C ILE A 363 -13.90 13.03 -14.40
N GLU A 364 -13.44 12.01 -15.12
CA GLU A 364 -12.56 10.96 -14.63
C GLU A 364 -11.47 10.66 -15.66
N ILE A 365 -10.41 10.06 -15.16
CA ILE A 365 -9.24 9.63 -15.92
C ILE A 365 -9.17 8.12 -15.86
N VAL A 366 -8.89 7.50 -17.01
CA VAL A 366 -8.75 6.05 -17.15
C VAL A 366 -7.45 5.75 -17.87
N ILE A 367 -6.69 4.77 -17.38
CA ILE A 367 -5.48 4.29 -18.04
C ILE A 367 -5.76 2.90 -18.59
N GLU A 368 -5.50 2.71 -19.86
CA GLU A 368 -5.59 1.46 -20.58
C GLU A 368 -4.18 0.95 -20.95
N GLY A 369 -3.95 -0.33 -20.70
CA GLY A 369 -2.71 -1.01 -21.01
C GLY A 369 -2.52 -1.28 -22.50
N PRO A 370 -1.32 -1.75 -22.90
CA PRO A 370 -1.01 -2.08 -24.30
C PRO A 370 -1.88 -3.19 -24.89
N ASP A 371 -2.53 -3.99 -24.03
CA ASP A 371 -3.46 -5.06 -24.39
C ASP A 371 -4.92 -4.60 -24.50
N GLY A 372 -5.18 -3.29 -24.34
CA GLY A 372 -6.51 -2.71 -24.37
C GLY A 372 -7.32 -2.91 -23.08
N ARG A 373 -6.70 -3.40 -22.00
CA ARG A 373 -7.38 -3.55 -20.70
C ARG A 373 -7.24 -2.29 -19.88
N GLN A 374 -8.34 -1.87 -19.25
CA GLN A 374 -8.28 -0.82 -18.23
C GLN A 374 -7.46 -1.30 -17.03
N LEU A 375 -6.43 -0.53 -16.66
CA LEU A 375 -5.53 -0.81 -15.55
C LEU A 375 -5.82 0.07 -14.33
N ALA A 376 -6.23 1.32 -14.56
CA ALA A 376 -6.51 2.27 -13.49
C ALA A 376 -7.63 3.24 -13.87
N ARG A 377 -8.33 3.75 -12.85
CA ARG A 377 -9.37 4.77 -12.97
C ARG A 377 -9.32 5.69 -11.76
N SER A 378 -9.38 7.00 -11.99
CA SER A 378 -9.53 7.97 -10.92
C SER A 378 -10.94 7.97 -10.34
N VAL A 379 -11.10 8.42 -9.09
CA VAL A 379 -12.43 8.75 -8.56
C VAL A 379 -13.02 9.91 -9.36
N GLY A 380 -14.32 9.81 -9.70
CA GLY A 380 -15.00 10.86 -10.46
C GLY A 380 -15.13 12.17 -9.68
N ALA A 381 -14.62 13.26 -10.23
CA ALA A 381 -14.78 14.59 -9.64
C ALA A 381 -16.20 15.10 -9.94
N SER A 382 -17.12 15.12 -8.97
CA SER A 382 -18.49 15.62 -9.17
C SER A 382 -18.87 16.74 -8.19
N GLY A 383 -19.67 17.71 -8.66
CA GLY A 383 -20.17 18.85 -7.88
C GLY A 383 -19.55 20.20 -8.25
N THR A 384 -19.98 21.26 -7.56
CA THR A 384 -19.37 22.62 -7.60
C THR A 384 -18.26 22.77 -6.55
N SER A 385 -17.80 21.65 -5.99
CA SER A 385 -16.73 21.57 -5.00
C SER A 385 -15.40 21.99 -5.62
N GLU A 386 -14.47 22.53 -4.82
CA GLU A 386 -13.13 22.89 -5.31
C GLU A 386 -12.29 21.67 -5.74
N VAL A 387 -12.84 20.45 -5.64
CA VAL A 387 -12.38 19.26 -6.38
C VAL A 387 -12.29 19.53 -7.88
N SER A 388 -13.09 20.48 -8.40
CA SER A 388 -13.01 20.95 -9.79
C SER A 388 -11.89 21.97 -10.10
N VAL A 389 -11.16 22.35 -9.05
CA VAL A 389 -9.97 23.20 -9.03
C VAL A 389 -8.74 22.37 -8.69
N GLU A 390 -8.90 21.26 -7.95
CA GLU A 390 -7.88 20.26 -7.73
C GLU A 390 -7.65 19.38 -8.97
N THR A 391 -6.40 18.95 -9.14
CA THR A 391 -6.04 18.03 -10.22
C THR A 391 -6.47 16.62 -9.82
N ASN A 392 -7.36 16.05 -10.63
CA ASN A 392 -7.67 14.62 -10.55
C ASN A 392 -6.49 13.85 -11.14
N ILE A 393 -5.95 12.87 -10.43
CA ILE A 393 -4.74 12.12 -10.85
C ILE A 393 -5.02 10.64 -10.68
N THR A 394 -4.59 9.84 -11.67
CA THR A 394 -4.51 8.39 -11.55
C THR A 394 -3.21 7.91 -12.19
N GLN A 395 -2.71 6.77 -11.72
CA GLN A 395 -1.46 6.20 -12.19
C GLN A 395 -1.47 4.69 -12.08
N THR A 396 -0.56 4.04 -12.80
CA THR A 396 -0.35 2.59 -12.71
C THR A 396 1.10 2.25 -13.08
N PRO A 397 1.73 1.25 -12.42
CA PRO A 397 3.00 0.70 -12.87
C PRO A 397 2.90 0.11 -14.27
N ALA A 398 4.02 0.06 -14.98
CA ALA A 398 4.07 -0.67 -16.25
C ALA A 398 3.84 -2.18 -16.03
N VAL A 399 2.97 -2.77 -16.85
CA VAL A 399 2.55 -4.20 -16.76
C VAL A 399 3.18 -5.09 -17.84
N HIS A 400 4.29 -4.67 -18.44
CA HIS A 400 4.98 -5.41 -19.51
C HIS A 400 6.42 -5.78 -19.10
N GLY A 401 6.93 -6.88 -19.64
CA GLY A 401 8.15 -7.53 -19.09
C GLY A 401 9.50 -6.91 -19.47
N SER A 402 9.58 -6.13 -20.56
CA SER A 402 10.82 -5.48 -21.00
C SER A 402 10.57 -4.46 -22.11
N GLY A 403 11.51 -3.51 -22.28
CA GLY A 403 11.44 -2.50 -23.33
C GLY A 403 10.48 -1.37 -22.98
N SER A 404 9.84 -0.83 -24.00
CA SER A 404 8.79 0.19 -23.90
C SER A 404 7.50 -0.31 -24.55
N ALA A 405 6.36 0.09 -24.01
CA ALA A 405 5.04 -0.19 -24.57
C ALA A 405 4.13 1.04 -24.48
N THR A 406 3.18 1.14 -25.41
CA THR A 406 2.23 2.24 -25.49
C THR A 406 0.98 1.96 -24.68
N TYR A 407 0.61 2.92 -23.84
CA TYR A 407 -0.59 2.96 -23.02
C TYR A 407 -1.50 4.08 -23.54
N THR A 408 -2.78 4.00 -23.21
CA THR A 408 -3.73 5.08 -23.54
C THR A 408 -4.34 5.67 -22.28
N VAL A 409 -4.18 6.98 -22.12
CA VAL A 409 -4.83 7.76 -21.06
C VAL A 409 -6.07 8.43 -21.63
N TYR A 410 -7.22 8.16 -21.02
CA TYR A 410 -8.50 8.76 -21.39
C TYR A 410 -8.95 9.76 -20.33
N VAL A 411 -9.44 10.92 -20.77
CA VAL A 411 -10.26 11.82 -19.95
C VAL A 411 -11.68 11.77 -20.47
N ARG A 412 -12.63 11.42 -19.61
CA ARG A 412 -14.04 11.21 -19.98
C ARG A 412 -14.99 11.68 -18.88
N THR A 413 -16.29 11.71 -19.18
CA THR A 413 -17.32 12.04 -18.19
C THR A 413 -17.47 10.94 -17.14
N THR A 414 -17.74 11.31 -15.88
CA THR A 414 -18.09 10.34 -14.84
C THR A 414 -19.35 9.55 -15.18
N GLU A 415 -19.32 8.24 -14.95
CA GLU A 415 -20.46 7.33 -15.15
C GLU A 415 -21.37 7.28 -13.88
N GLY A 416 -22.69 7.10 -14.04
CA GLY A 416 -23.62 6.92 -12.91
C GLY A 416 -24.98 7.64 -13.05
N GLU A 417 -25.86 7.48 -12.07
CA GLU A 417 -27.25 8.01 -12.06
C GLU A 417 -27.32 9.56 -12.13
N PHE A 418 -26.20 10.24 -11.85
CA PHE A 418 -26.04 11.70 -11.93
C PHE A 418 -25.10 12.15 -13.06
N ALA A 419 -24.96 11.40 -14.16
CA ALA A 419 -24.09 11.73 -15.29
C ALA A 419 -24.40 13.15 -15.86
N ALA A 420 -23.60 14.12 -15.44
CA ALA A 420 -23.61 15.49 -15.94
C ALA A 420 -22.51 15.66 -17.01
N PRO A 421 -22.62 16.67 -17.89
CA PRO A 421 -21.52 17.01 -18.80
C PRO A 421 -20.25 17.31 -18.01
N GLY A 422 -19.14 16.70 -18.41
CA GLY A 422 -17.81 16.97 -17.86
C GLY A 422 -17.20 18.21 -18.47
N ARG A 423 -16.49 19.03 -17.70
CA ARG A 423 -15.73 20.20 -18.15
C ARG A 423 -14.27 19.93 -17.91
N VAL A 424 -13.46 19.91 -18.96
CA VAL A 424 -12.00 19.70 -18.88
C VAL A 424 -11.32 21.03 -19.15
N LYS A 425 -10.47 21.48 -18.22
CA LYS A 425 -9.67 22.70 -18.37
C LYS A 425 -8.28 22.35 -18.91
N GLU A 426 -7.54 21.56 -18.16
CA GLU A 426 -6.16 21.16 -18.44
C GLU A 426 -5.97 19.66 -18.20
N VAL A 427 -5.03 19.07 -18.92
CA VAL A 427 -4.68 17.65 -18.88
C VAL A 427 -3.17 17.53 -18.94
N ALA A 428 -2.61 16.60 -18.17
CA ALA A 428 -1.27 16.07 -18.35
C ALA A 428 -1.34 14.55 -18.43
N ALA A 429 -0.60 13.94 -19.35
CA ALA A 429 -0.45 12.49 -19.45
C ALA A 429 0.99 12.18 -19.79
N GLY A 430 1.57 11.20 -19.10
CA GLY A 430 3.00 10.93 -19.21
C GLY A 430 3.44 9.64 -18.56
N SER A 431 4.73 9.37 -18.67
CA SER A 431 5.40 8.21 -18.12
C SER A 431 6.22 8.58 -16.88
N PHE A 432 6.48 7.59 -16.04
CA PHE A 432 7.48 7.67 -14.99
C PHE A 432 8.80 7.07 -15.43
N ALA A 433 9.89 7.62 -14.89
CA ALA A 433 11.24 7.14 -15.11
C ALA A 433 11.41 5.72 -14.58
N ASP A 434 12.47 5.03 -15.02
CA ASP A 434 12.89 3.80 -14.35
C ASP A 434 13.24 4.18 -12.91
N TYR A 435 12.50 3.64 -11.94
CA TYR A 435 12.70 4.00 -10.53
C TYR A 435 14.15 3.81 -10.08
N ARG A 436 14.90 2.86 -10.68
CA ARG A 436 16.32 2.62 -10.36
C ARG A 436 17.27 3.73 -10.81
N SER A 437 16.78 4.69 -11.60
CA SER A 437 17.58 5.77 -12.17
C SER A 437 17.35 7.13 -11.52
N THR A 438 16.42 7.21 -10.56
CA THR A 438 16.01 8.41 -9.85
C THR A 438 16.09 8.16 -8.34
N SER A 439 16.20 9.23 -7.54
CA SER A 439 16.07 9.20 -6.08
C SER A 439 14.76 9.85 -5.59
N GLY A 440 13.88 10.23 -6.53
CA GLY A 440 12.75 11.11 -6.27
C GLY A 440 13.19 12.45 -5.65
N GLU A 441 12.31 13.05 -4.86
CA GLU A 441 12.54 14.35 -4.21
C GLU A 441 13.18 14.24 -2.82
N ALA A 442 13.76 13.06 -2.51
CA ALA A 442 14.40 12.79 -1.23
C ALA A 442 15.67 13.62 -1.02
N LEU A 443 16.51 13.73 -2.05
CA LEU A 443 17.87 14.29 -1.95
C LEU A 443 18.04 15.64 -2.67
N ALA A 444 17.38 15.85 -3.81
CA ALA A 444 17.54 17.04 -4.65
C ALA A 444 16.24 17.46 -5.35
N ASP A 445 16.24 18.66 -5.93
CA ASP A 445 15.11 19.24 -6.68
C ASP A 445 15.08 18.83 -8.16
N ASP A 446 16.04 18.01 -8.59
CA ASP A 446 16.23 17.69 -10.01
C ASP A 446 15.21 16.66 -10.52
N ASP A 447 14.64 15.85 -9.62
CA ASP A 447 13.60 14.87 -9.93
C ASP A 447 12.21 15.45 -9.65
N TYR A 448 11.31 15.43 -10.65
CA TYR A 448 9.94 15.90 -10.48
C TYR A 448 9.01 14.74 -10.14
N ALA A 449 8.58 14.62 -8.87
CA ALA A 449 7.67 13.56 -8.43
C ALA A 449 6.22 14.03 -8.27
N ILE A 450 5.25 13.25 -8.78
CA ILE A 450 3.82 13.56 -8.61
C ILE A 450 3.33 13.27 -7.18
N HIS A 451 3.91 12.25 -6.54
CA HIS A 451 3.40 11.65 -5.30
C HIS A 451 4.42 11.51 -4.16
N ALA A 452 5.44 12.37 -4.10
CA ALA A 452 6.36 12.40 -2.96
C ALA A 452 5.62 12.49 -1.60
N GLY A 453 6.24 11.92 -0.57
CA GLY A 453 5.79 12.01 0.81
C GLY A 453 6.02 13.42 1.37
N ILE A 454 5.45 13.75 2.52
CA ILE A 454 5.60 15.07 3.16
C ILE A 454 7.04 15.34 3.62
N ALA A 455 7.75 14.31 4.07
CA ALA A 455 9.13 14.36 4.52
C ALA A 455 9.96 13.32 3.73
N PRO A 456 10.16 13.52 2.42
CA PRO A 456 10.78 12.53 1.55
C PRO A 456 12.26 12.28 1.90
N GLY A 457 12.87 13.16 2.71
CA GLY A 457 14.23 13.00 3.22
C GLY A 457 14.34 12.17 4.50
N ASN A 458 13.24 11.76 5.14
CA ASN A 458 13.27 10.97 6.37
C ASN A 458 13.27 9.47 6.08
N SER A 459 14.02 8.71 6.87
CA SER A 459 13.90 7.24 6.87
C SER A 459 12.64 6.76 7.59
N LEU A 460 12.29 5.50 7.39
CA LEU A 460 11.11 4.85 7.96
C LEU A 460 11.53 3.65 8.83
N VAL A 461 10.87 3.50 9.97
CA VAL A 461 10.87 2.27 10.76
C VAL A 461 9.45 1.70 10.73
N ALA A 462 9.27 0.53 10.15
CA ALA A 462 7.98 -0.14 10.18
C ALA A 462 7.81 -0.89 11.50
N VAL A 463 6.76 -0.59 12.26
CA VAL A 463 6.41 -1.30 13.49
C VAL A 463 5.01 -1.88 13.30
N THR A 464 4.89 -3.19 13.13
CA THR A 464 3.57 -3.79 12.90
C THR A 464 2.81 -3.93 14.21
N GLY A 465 1.48 -4.09 14.13
CA GLY A 465 0.68 -4.53 15.28
C GLY A 465 -0.27 -3.49 15.87
N LEU A 466 -0.36 -2.29 15.27
CA LEU A 466 -1.23 -1.21 15.73
C LEU A 466 -0.95 -0.84 17.20
N GLY A 467 -1.91 -1.09 18.11
CA GLY A 467 -1.73 -0.84 19.54
C GLY A 467 -0.65 -1.68 20.20
N GLY A 468 -0.41 -2.91 19.74
CA GLY A 468 0.72 -3.72 20.22
C GLY A 468 2.06 -3.10 19.82
N GLY A 469 2.18 -2.70 18.55
CA GLY A 469 3.35 -1.99 18.03
C GLY A 469 3.64 -0.70 18.79
N ALA A 470 2.60 0.07 19.12
CA ALA A 470 2.75 1.25 19.97
C ALA A 470 3.24 0.90 21.39
N SER A 471 2.77 -0.21 21.98
CA SER A 471 3.27 -0.68 23.27
C SER A 471 4.74 -1.11 23.20
N ASN A 472 5.15 -1.77 22.12
CA ASN A 472 6.54 -2.14 21.88
C ASN A 472 7.45 -0.90 21.75
N VAL A 473 7.00 0.13 21.00
CA VAL A 473 7.71 1.41 20.94
C VAL A 473 7.75 2.10 22.30
N GLY A 474 6.65 2.10 23.06
CA GLY A 474 6.60 2.70 24.40
C GLY A 474 7.57 2.04 25.38
N ARG A 475 7.66 0.70 25.37
CA ARG A 475 8.58 -0.06 26.24
C ARG A 475 10.06 0.21 25.94
N ALA A 476 10.39 0.53 24.70
CA ALA A 476 11.77 0.72 24.25
C ALA A 476 12.01 2.10 23.62
N ALA A 477 11.26 3.12 24.04
CA ALA A 477 11.21 4.43 23.37
C ALA A 477 12.59 5.10 23.27
N GLU A 478 13.36 5.09 24.36
CA GLU A 478 14.72 5.63 24.38
C GLU A 478 15.64 4.90 23.39
N ASP A 479 15.51 3.58 23.26
CA ASP A 479 16.29 2.78 22.33
C ASP A 479 15.87 3.00 20.87
N PHE A 480 14.57 3.10 20.57
CA PHE A 480 14.08 3.49 19.24
C PHE A 480 14.63 4.87 18.84
N ALA A 481 14.63 5.82 19.77
CA ALA A 481 15.16 7.16 19.54
C ALA A 481 16.69 7.18 19.38
N ALA A 482 17.41 6.38 20.17
CA ALA A 482 18.87 6.38 20.21
C ALA A 482 19.50 5.52 19.11
N LYS A 483 18.98 4.32 18.86
CA LYS A 483 19.53 3.35 17.90
C LYS A 483 19.02 3.58 16.50
N LEU A 484 17.71 3.81 16.33
CA LEU A 484 17.08 3.94 15.01
C LEU A 484 16.78 5.39 14.61
N GLY A 485 17.12 6.35 15.47
CA GLY A 485 16.91 7.77 15.19
C GLY A 485 15.43 8.17 15.12
N VAL A 486 14.52 7.40 15.73
CA VAL A 486 13.07 7.70 15.68
C VAL A 486 12.81 9.05 16.34
N ARG A 487 12.07 9.92 15.64
CA ARG A 487 11.71 11.27 16.13
C ARG A 487 10.21 11.52 16.21
N ALA A 488 9.43 10.78 15.45
CA ALA A 488 7.99 10.73 15.64
C ALA A 488 7.47 9.33 15.33
N VAL A 489 6.33 9.00 15.94
CA VAL A 489 5.55 7.81 15.62
C VAL A 489 4.20 8.25 15.07
N ASN A 490 3.84 7.69 13.92
CA ASN A 490 2.53 7.87 13.31
C ASN A 490 1.64 6.67 13.63
N MET A 491 0.43 6.97 14.08
CA MET A 491 -0.63 6.01 14.42
C MET A 491 -1.85 6.29 13.54
N SER A 492 -1.86 5.73 12.34
CA SER A 492 -3.00 5.80 11.40
C SER A 492 -4.07 4.73 11.71
N TRP A 493 -4.39 4.56 12.98
CA TRP A 493 -5.36 3.59 13.49
C TRP A 493 -6.01 4.12 14.78
N GLY A 494 -7.15 3.55 15.15
CA GLY A 494 -7.86 3.89 16.38
C GLY A 494 -9.02 2.93 16.62
N ALA A 495 -9.56 2.93 17.84
CA ALA A 495 -10.76 2.17 18.16
C ALA A 495 -12.03 2.86 17.64
N VAL A 496 -12.92 2.11 17.01
CA VAL A 496 -14.17 2.65 16.49
C VAL A 496 -15.16 2.86 17.64
N GLY A 497 -15.70 4.08 17.76
CA GLY A 497 -16.86 4.37 18.60
C GLY A 497 -16.61 4.91 20.01
N GLY A 498 -15.38 5.36 20.34
CA GLY A 498 -15.09 6.08 21.59
C GLY A 498 -15.20 5.25 22.87
N ILE A 499 -15.42 3.94 22.75
CA ILE A 499 -15.51 3.01 23.87
C ILE A 499 -14.16 2.26 23.96
N PRO A 500 -13.48 2.23 25.12
CA PRO A 500 -12.18 1.57 25.31
C PRO A 500 -12.25 0.03 25.26
N ILE A 501 -13.33 -0.54 24.72
CA ILE A 501 -13.54 -1.98 24.64
C ILE A 501 -13.04 -2.45 23.26
N GLY A 502 -11.82 -2.97 23.23
CA GLY A 502 -11.27 -3.67 22.06
C GLY A 502 -10.51 -2.77 21.10
N ILE A 503 -9.31 -2.35 21.50
CA ILE A 503 -8.33 -1.81 20.56
C ILE A 503 -8.00 -2.90 19.54
N ALA A 504 -8.05 -2.55 18.26
CA ALA A 504 -7.55 -3.41 17.19
C ALA A 504 -6.04 -3.66 17.45
N GLY A 505 -5.70 -4.82 17.98
CA GLY A 505 -4.32 -5.14 18.40
C GLY A 505 -4.21 -5.99 19.67
N GLY A 506 -5.29 -6.20 20.42
CA GLY A 506 -5.30 -7.16 21.53
C GLY A 506 -4.74 -6.64 22.87
N ALA A 507 -4.08 -5.48 22.90
CA ALA A 507 -3.77 -4.78 24.15
C ALA A 507 -4.99 -3.97 24.61
N LEU A 508 -5.72 -4.49 25.60
CA LEU A 508 -6.74 -3.72 26.31
C LEU A 508 -6.05 -2.85 27.37
N ASP A 509 -6.23 -1.53 27.26
CA ASP A 509 -6.11 -0.55 28.36
C ASP A 509 -4.74 0.04 28.74
N THR A 510 -3.61 -0.35 28.10
CA THR A 510 -2.29 0.27 28.40
C THR A 510 -1.90 1.41 27.45
N THR A 511 -2.55 1.52 26.28
CA THR A 511 -2.14 2.45 25.21
C THR A 511 -1.91 3.89 25.68
N PRO A 512 -2.74 4.52 26.56
CA PRO A 512 -2.42 5.85 27.05
C PRO A 512 -1.06 5.95 27.74
N GLY A 513 -0.71 4.99 28.60
CA GLY A 513 0.60 4.94 29.25
C GLY A 513 1.73 4.60 28.26
N ASP A 514 1.45 3.81 27.23
CA ASP A 514 2.42 3.57 26.16
C ASP A 514 2.75 4.87 25.41
N ILE A 515 1.75 5.70 25.06
CA ILE A 515 1.97 7.00 24.39
C ILE A 515 2.74 7.99 25.29
N GLU A 516 2.45 7.99 26.60
CA GLU A 516 3.21 8.76 27.58
C GLU A 516 4.69 8.32 27.57
N ASN A 517 4.96 7.01 27.65
CA ASN A 517 6.33 6.47 27.60
C ASN A 517 7.05 6.81 26.28
N ILE A 518 6.36 6.76 25.13
CA ILE A 518 6.94 7.18 23.84
C ILE A 518 7.38 8.65 23.89
N THR A 519 6.52 9.50 24.45
CA THR A 519 6.75 10.94 24.55
C THR A 519 7.87 11.27 25.54
N ASP A 520 7.92 10.59 26.68
CA ASP A 520 9.00 10.67 27.67
C ASP A 520 10.36 10.21 27.10
N GLY A 521 10.34 9.23 26.20
CA GLY A 521 11.51 8.83 25.40
C GLY A 521 11.95 9.85 24.35
N GLY A 522 11.25 10.99 24.23
CA GLY A 522 11.58 12.09 23.32
C GLY A 522 11.07 11.90 21.90
N ILE A 523 10.10 11.01 21.68
CA ILE A 523 9.49 10.75 20.36
C ILE A 523 8.12 11.46 20.30
N LEU A 524 7.89 12.25 19.25
CA LEU A 524 6.61 12.90 19.04
C LEU A 524 5.52 11.89 18.64
N THR A 525 4.39 11.87 19.32
CA THR A 525 3.28 10.96 19.01
C THR A 525 2.21 11.67 18.18
N VAL A 526 1.83 11.07 17.05
CA VAL A 526 0.83 11.63 16.11
C VAL A 526 -0.20 10.55 15.80
N ALA A 527 -1.48 10.87 15.98
CA ALA A 527 -2.58 9.91 15.85
C ALA A 527 -3.72 10.46 15.01
N ALA A 528 -4.30 9.61 14.15
CA ALA A 528 -5.50 9.95 13.40
C ALA A 528 -6.72 10.06 14.35
N ALA A 529 -7.50 11.13 14.24
CA ALA A 529 -8.69 11.38 15.07
C ALA A 529 -9.77 10.30 14.92
N GLY A 530 -9.79 9.60 13.79
CA GLY A 530 -10.76 8.57 13.44
C GLY A 530 -11.71 9.00 12.32
N ASN A 531 -12.37 8.01 11.70
CA ASN A 531 -13.25 8.21 10.54
C ASN A 531 -14.71 7.81 10.85
N ALA A 532 -15.16 8.01 12.09
CA ALA A 532 -16.45 7.50 12.57
C ALA A 532 -17.64 8.44 12.36
N ALA A 533 -17.44 9.67 11.84
CA ALA A 533 -18.48 10.69 11.64
C ALA A 533 -19.32 11.01 12.90
N THR A 534 -18.82 10.70 14.10
CA THR A 534 -19.56 10.78 15.36
C THR A 534 -19.02 11.87 16.28
N PRO A 535 -19.55 13.10 16.23
CA PRO A 535 -19.19 14.15 17.18
C PRO A 535 -19.69 13.88 18.62
N ALA A 536 -20.56 12.89 18.84
CA ALA A 536 -21.31 12.73 20.09
C ALA A 536 -20.74 11.70 21.11
N ASN A 537 -19.89 10.75 20.68
CA ASN A 537 -19.38 9.67 21.56
C ASN A 537 -17.87 9.72 21.81
N GLY A 538 -17.16 10.73 21.31
CA GLY A 538 -15.74 10.96 21.56
C GLY A 538 -14.80 10.19 20.61
N ASN A 539 -13.61 10.73 20.41
CA ASN A 539 -12.48 10.02 19.80
C ASN A 539 -12.03 8.89 20.75
N SER A 540 -11.24 7.95 20.26
CA SER A 540 -10.64 6.90 21.09
C SER A 540 -9.12 7.03 21.16
N SER A 541 -8.48 6.22 22.00
CA SER A 541 -7.03 6.00 21.91
C SER A 541 -6.67 5.53 20.49
N PRO A 542 -5.49 5.94 19.98
CA PRO A 542 -4.48 6.76 20.65
C PRO A 542 -4.75 8.28 20.57
N ALA A 543 -5.71 8.72 19.76
CA ALA A 543 -5.90 10.14 19.42
C ALA A 543 -6.51 11.04 20.51
N VAL A 544 -6.97 10.47 21.63
CA VAL A 544 -7.46 11.21 22.81
C VAL A 544 -6.42 11.37 23.92
N VAL A 545 -5.27 10.73 23.77
CA VAL A 545 -4.22 10.78 24.78
C VAL A 545 -3.59 12.18 24.77
N GLU A 546 -3.33 12.76 25.95
CA GLU A 546 -2.91 14.16 26.09
C GLU A 546 -1.60 14.45 25.37
N GLU A 547 -0.72 13.45 25.35
CA GLU A 547 0.60 13.49 24.75
C GLU A 547 0.56 13.36 23.21
N ALA A 548 -0.57 12.92 22.63
CA ALA A 548 -0.71 12.69 21.19
C ALA A 548 -1.22 13.93 20.43
N ILE A 549 -0.58 14.24 19.30
CA ILE A 549 -1.15 15.16 18.31
C ILE A 549 -2.28 14.44 17.57
N SER A 550 -3.53 14.84 17.86
CA SER A 550 -4.73 14.37 17.19
C SER A 550 -4.92 15.08 15.83
N VAL A 551 -4.95 14.32 14.74
CA VAL A 551 -5.06 14.85 13.37
C VAL A 551 -6.42 14.53 12.77
N VAL A 552 -7.18 15.59 12.45
CA VAL A 552 -8.47 15.50 11.76
C VAL A 552 -8.29 15.53 10.25
N ALA A 553 -9.19 14.87 9.52
CA ALA A 553 -9.17 14.95 8.07
C ALA A 553 -9.93 16.20 7.60
N THR A 554 -9.32 16.96 6.69
CA THR A 554 -10.01 18.02 5.96
C THR A 554 -10.41 17.53 4.58
N GLY A 555 -11.52 18.06 4.09
CA GLY A 555 -11.88 17.95 2.69
C GLY A 555 -11.11 18.96 1.83
N PRO A 556 -11.32 18.90 0.51
CA PRO A 556 -10.74 19.79 -0.52
C PRO A 556 -10.96 21.31 -0.36
N ARG A 557 -11.65 21.75 0.70
CA ARG A 557 -11.98 23.15 0.99
C ARG A 557 -11.48 23.59 2.36
N ASP A 558 -10.54 22.85 2.93
CA ASP A 558 -10.06 23.00 4.32
C ASP A 558 -11.16 22.91 5.39
N GLY A 559 -12.37 22.50 5.02
CA GLY A 559 -13.43 22.15 5.95
C GLY A 559 -13.23 20.74 6.49
N ILE A 560 -13.62 20.47 7.74
CA ILE A 560 -13.56 19.13 8.32
C ILE A 560 -14.33 18.16 7.43
N ALA A 561 -13.69 17.05 7.05
CA ALA A 561 -14.33 16.01 6.24
C ALA A 561 -15.50 15.39 7.01
N ALA A 562 -16.59 15.05 6.32
CA ALA A 562 -17.80 14.56 6.99
C ALA A 562 -17.61 13.23 7.74
N TYR A 563 -16.60 12.45 7.35
CA TYR A 563 -16.24 11.20 8.04
C TYR A 563 -15.34 11.43 9.25
N SER A 564 -14.65 12.58 9.33
CA SER A 564 -13.69 12.88 10.40
C SER A 564 -14.36 13.07 11.75
#